data_AF-A0A832AML4-F1
#
_entry.id   AF-A0A832AML4-F1
#
_cell.length_a   1.000
_cell.length_b   1.000
_cell.length_c   1.000
_cell.angle_alpha   90.00
_cell.angle_beta   90.00
_cell.angle_gamma   90.00
#
_symmetry.space_group_name_H-M   'P 1'
#
loop_
_entity.id
_entity.type
_entity.pdbx_description
1 polymer ?
#
loop_
_entity_poly.entity_id
_entity_poly.type
_entity_poly.pdbx_seq_one_letter_code
_entity_poly.pdbx_strand_id
1 'polypeptide(L)'
;MPATTFPAATAAGSDALLPPSSVLVEVLNGSGVPHVAASTAHALRDAGFLVNGTANASSFEHVENVVEYSPGSEQAAATVAADVTGASELVEVAGLAPDEVNLVVGEDFGGLRT
;
A
#
# COMPACT_ATOMS: atom_id res chain seq x y z
N MET A 1 -6.63 -47.56 25.40
CA MET A 1 -6.39 -46.11 25.53
C MET A 1 -6.45 -45.51 24.13
N PRO A 2 -7.52 -44.80 23.74
CA PRO A 2 -7.51 -44.06 22.48
C PRO A 2 -6.51 -42.91 22.57
N ALA A 3 -5.73 -42.71 21.50
CA ALA A 3 -4.76 -41.63 21.40
C ALA A 3 -5.47 -40.27 21.38
N THR A 4 -5.02 -39.38 22.25
CA THR A 4 -5.52 -38.03 22.42
C THR A 4 -4.97 -37.12 21.31
N THR A 5 -5.88 -36.28 20.80
CA THR A 5 -5.65 -34.94 20.23
C THR A 5 -4.90 -34.80 18.89
N PHE A 6 -5.74 -34.55 17.88
CA PHE A 6 -5.61 -33.75 16.67
C PHE A 6 -4.42 -32.77 16.59
N PRO A 7 -3.84 -32.58 15.39
CA PRO A 7 -2.83 -31.55 15.14
C PRO A 7 -3.46 -30.16 15.28
N ALA A 8 -3.15 -29.47 16.38
CA ALA A 8 -3.44 -28.06 16.54
C ALA A 8 -2.22 -27.25 16.06
N ALA A 9 -2.23 -26.89 14.79
CA ALA A 9 -1.66 -25.66 14.26
C ALA A 9 -2.13 -25.54 12.81
N THR A 10 -3.40 -25.16 12.63
CA THR A 10 -3.72 -24.42 11.42
C THR A 10 -2.96 -23.11 11.58
N ALA A 11 -1.86 -22.97 10.84
CA ALA A 11 -1.32 -21.65 10.55
C ALA A 11 -2.44 -20.97 9.75
N ALA A 12 -3.34 -20.28 10.47
CA ALA A 12 -4.29 -19.37 9.88
C ALA A 12 -3.48 -18.42 8.99
N GLY A 13 -3.84 -18.39 7.71
CA GLY A 13 -3.00 -17.87 6.63
C GLY A 13 -2.36 -16.54 6.97
N SER A 14 -1.03 -16.53 6.87
CA SER A 14 -0.22 -15.32 6.71
C SER A 14 -0.40 -14.76 5.29
N ASP A 15 -1.65 -14.60 4.88
CA ASP A 15 -2.12 -13.86 3.69
C ASP A 15 -3.18 -12.85 4.16
N ALA A 16 -3.23 -12.58 5.47
CA ALA A 16 -4.07 -11.56 6.04
C ALA A 16 -3.42 -10.21 5.72
N LEU A 17 -4.00 -9.52 4.75
CA LEU A 17 -3.78 -8.09 4.52
C LEU A 17 -3.85 -7.37 5.88
N LEU A 18 -2.85 -6.53 6.14
CA LEU A 18 -2.81 -5.75 7.39
C LEU A 18 -4.06 -4.87 7.47
N PRO A 19 -4.60 -4.60 8.68
CA PRO A 19 -5.70 -3.66 8.81
C PRO A 19 -5.22 -2.29 8.30
N PRO A 20 -5.96 -1.67 7.36
CA PRO A 20 -5.52 -0.42 6.74
C PRO A 20 -5.36 0.70 7.77
N SER A 21 -6.10 0.63 8.88
CA SER A 21 -6.00 1.54 10.02
C SER A 21 -4.69 1.47 10.79
N SER A 22 -3.81 0.51 10.48
CA SER A 22 -2.47 0.38 11.05
C SER A 22 -1.37 0.72 10.05
N VAL A 23 -1.75 1.06 8.81
CA VAL A 23 -0.84 1.35 7.69
C VAL A 23 -0.81 2.85 7.44
N LEU A 24 0.36 3.44 7.57
CA LEU A 24 0.63 4.83 7.25
C LEU A 24 1.03 4.93 5.77
N VAL A 25 0.22 5.61 4.97
CA VAL A 25 0.46 5.81 3.54
C VAL A 25 0.79 7.26 3.26
N GLU A 26 1.90 7.51 2.59
CA GLU A 26 2.22 8.82 2.03
C GLU A 26 2.04 8.77 0.51
N VAL A 27 1.25 9.69 -0.04
CA VAL A 27 0.97 9.68 -1.47
C VAL A 27 1.85 10.69 -2.17
N LEU A 28 2.70 10.22 -3.08
CA LEU A 28 3.63 11.03 -3.84
C LEU A 28 3.12 11.19 -5.28
N ASN A 29 3.06 12.44 -5.76
CA ASN A 29 2.70 12.73 -7.14
C ASN A 29 3.89 12.49 -8.07
N GLY A 30 3.88 11.40 -8.83
CA GLY A 30 4.87 11.07 -9.86
C GLY A 30 4.37 11.24 -11.30
N SER A 31 3.12 11.66 -11.48
CA SER A 31 2.46 11.84 -12.79
C SER A 31 2.51 13.28 -13.30
N GLY A 32 2.72 14.25 -12.41
CA GLY A 32 2.60 15.68 -12.74
C GLY A 32 1.15 16.18 -12.86
N VAL A 33 0.15 15.30 -12.70
CA VAL A 33 -1.26 15.68 -12.70
C VAL A 33 -1.61 16.45 -11.42
N PRO A 34 -2.16 17.68 -11.51
CA PRO A 34 -2.50 18.45 -10.33
C PRO A 34 -3.61 17.76 -9.53
N HIS A 35 -3.49 17.77 -8.21
CA HIS A 35 -4.45 17.21 -7.24
C HIS A 35 -4.64 15.69 -7.25
N VAL A 36 -3.92 14.91 -8.09
CA VAL A 36 -4.09 13.44 -8.09
C VAL A 36 -3.71 12.83 -6.73
N ALA A 37 -2.59 13.27 -6.13
CA ALA A 37 -2.16 12.77 -4.83
C ALA A 37 -3.19 13.04 -3.71
N ALA A 38 -3.84 14.21 -3.74
CA ALA A 38 -4.89 14.57 -2.79
C ALA A 38 -6.15 13.71 -2.96
N SER A 39 -6.57 13.46 -4.20
CA SER A 39 -7.69 12.56 -4.51
C SER A 39 -7.39 11.13 -4.05
N THR A 40 -6.20 10.61 -4.35
CA THR A 40 -5.76 9.27 -3.93
C THR A 40 -5.68 9.16 -2.42
N ALA A 41 -5.11 10.16 -1.74
CA ALA A 41 -5.11 10.24 -0.28
C ALA A 41 -6.53 10.26 0.30
N HIS A 42 -7.47 10.96 -0.35
CA HIS A 42 -8.86 10.95 0.09
C HIS A 42 -9.46 9.55 -0.03
N ALA A 43 -9.24 8.87 -1.16
CA ALA A 43 -9.78 7.55 -1.42
C ALA A 43 -9.16 6.49 -0.49
N LEU A 44 -7.85 6.56 -0.21
CA LEU A 44 -7.18 5.69 0.75
C LEU A 44 -7.74 5.87 2.17
N ARG A 45 -7.98 7.11 2.61
CA ARG A 45 -8.61 7.34 3.91
C ARG A 45 -10.03 6.79 3.97
N ASP A 46 -10.77 6.85 2.87
CA ASP A 46 -12.13 6.29 2.77
C ASP A 46 -12.10 4.75 2.86
N ALA A 47 -11.11 4.12 2.24
CA ALA A 47 -10.81 2.69 2.39
C ALA A 47 -10.28 2.31 3.79
N GLY A 48 -10.02 3.29 4.66
CA GLY A 48 -9.62 3.10 6.06
C GLY A 48 -8.11 3.13 6.31
N PHE A 49 -7.30 3.55 5.35
CA PHE A 49 -5.86 3.71 5.51
C PHE A 49 -5.52 5.00 6.28
N LEU A 50 -4.45 4.98 7.08
CA LEU A 50 -3.91 6.20 7.67
C LEU A 50 -3.09 6.91 6.61
N VAL A 51 -3.46 8.12 6.18
CA VAL A 51 -2.62 8.88 5.25
C VAL A 51 -1.79 9.88 6.02
N ASN A 52 -0.46 9.76 5.96
CA ASN A 52 0.48 10.70 6.57
C ASN A 52 0.36 12.08 5.91
N GLY A 53 0.28 12.07 4.59
CA GLY A 53 0.19 13.28 3.78
C GLY A 53 0.28 12.99 2.29
N THR A 54 0.36 14.08 1.55
CA THR A 54 0.57 14.05 0.10
C THR A 54 1.77 14.91 -0.25
N ALA A 55 2.69 14.35 -1.02
CA ALA A 55 3.91 15.01 -1.47
C ALA A 55 4.04 14.89 -3.00
N ASN A 56 5.12 15.46 -3.54
CA ASN A 56 5.52 15.22 -4.92
C ASN A 56 6.66 14.22 -4.92
N ALA A 57 6.65 13.28 -5.86
CA ALA A 57 7.77 12.37 -6.04
C ALA A 57 9.00 13.13 -6.54
N SER A 58 10.16 12.49 -6.43
CA SER A 58 11.45 13.04 -6.90
C SER A 58 11.45 13.35 -8.40
N SER A 59 10.62 12.63 -9.16
CA SER A 59 10.41 12.80 -10.60
C SER A 59 8.91 12.75 -10.91
N PHE A 60 8.51 13.39 -12.01
CA PHE A 60 7.13 13.35 -12.53
C PHE A 60 7.00 12.52 -13.83
N GLU A 61 8.05 11.77 -14.17
CA GLU A 61 8.11 10.93 -15.38
C GLU A 61 7.75 9.47 -15.08
N HIS A 62 7.04 9.22 -13.98
CA HIS A 62 6.61 7.87 -13.62
C HIS A 62 5.37 7.52 -14.44
N VAL A 63 5.55 6.62 -15.40
CA VAL A 63 4.43 6.07 -16.18
C VAL A 63 3.60 5.12 -15.31
N GLU A 64 4.28 4.28 -14.53
CA GLU A 64 3.67 3.28 -13.65
C GLU A 64 3.62 3.80 -12.20
N ASN A 65 2.71 3.22 -11.41
CA ASN A 65 2.65 3.51 -9.97
C ASN A 65 3.75 2.74 -9.26
N VAL A 66 4.36 3.34 -8.24
CA VAL A 66 5.38 2.67 -7.41
C VAL A 66 4.92 2.71 -5.96
N VAL A 67 4.83 1.55 -5.33
CA VAL A 67 4.49 1.39 -3.92
C VAL A 67 5.78 1.03 -3.20
N GLU A 68 6.42 2.06 -2.65
CA GLU A 68 7.60 1.91 -1.81
C GLU A 68 7.16 1.55 -0.38
N TYR A 69 7.70 0.50 0.23
CA TYR A 69 7.28 0.07 1.56
C TYR A 69 8.46 -0.31 2.45
N SER A 70 8.28 -0.11 3.76
CA SER A 70 9.27 -0.56 4.75
C SER A 70 9.29 -2.09 4.87
N PRO A 71 10.45 -2.74 5.05
CA PRO A 71 10.53 -4.19 5.28
C PRO A 71 9.62 -4.63 6.44
N GLY A 72 8.66 -5.50 6.15
CA GLY A 72 7.58 -5.91 7.07
C GLY A 72 6.20 -5.32 6.75
N SER A 73 6.14 -4.32 5.85
CA SER A 73 4.89 -3.71 5.36
C SER A 73 4.49 -4.23 3.98
N GLU A 74 5.06 -5.36 3.53
CA GLU A 74 4.76 -5.98 2.23
C GLU A 74 3.26 -6.27 2.07
N GLN A 75 2.63 -6.79 3.14
CA GLN A 75 1.19 -7.05 3.18
C GLN A 75 0.37 -5.76 2.97
N ALA A 76 0.83 -4.65 3.56
CA ALA A 76 0.17 -3.35 3.44
C ALA A 76 0.32 -2.79 2.02
N ALA A 77 1.52 -2.87 1.46
CA ALA A 77 1.81 -2.49 0.08
C ALA A 77 0.97 -3.31 -0.91
N ALA A 78 0.85 -4.62 -0.70
CA ALA A 78 -0.02 -5.49 -1.50
C ALA A 78 -1.49 -5.10 -1.37
N THR A 79 -1.94 -4.67 -0.18
CA THR A 79 -3.32 -4.17 0.02
C THR A 79 -3.55 -2.90 -0.80
N VAL A 80 -2.64 -1.93 -0.69
CA VAL A 80 -2.72 -0.68 -1.45
C VAL A 80 -2.67 -0.97 -2.96
N ALA A 81 -1.72 -1.79 -3.42
CA ALA A 81 -1.59 -2.15 -4.82
C ALA A 81 -2.82 -2.91 -5.36
N ALA A 82 -3.50 -3.70 -4.53
CA ALA A 82 -4.74 -4.38 -4.91
C ALA A 82 -5.93 -3.42 -5.03
N ASP A 83 -5.96 -2.38 -4.20
CA ASP A 83 -6.96 -1.32 -4.23
C ASP A 83 -6.67 -0.29 -5.34
N VAL A 84 -5.41 -0.10 -5.73
CA VAL A 84 -5.03 0.81 -6.82
C VAL A 84 -5.35 0.19 -8.19
N THR A 85 -5.98 0.99 -9.04
CA THR A 85 -6.17 0.68 -10.46
C THR A 85 -4.96 1.18 -11.24
N GLY A 86 -4.23 0.27 -11.87
CA GLY A 86 -3.08 0.58 -12.73
C GLY A 86 -1.91 -0.36 -12.47
N ALA A 87 -0.88 -0.28 -13.31
CA ALA A 87 0.37 -0.98 -13.04
C ALA A 87 1.02 -0.41 -11.76
N SER A 88 1.28 -1.27 -10.78
CA SER A 88 1.86 -0.89 -9.49
C SER A 88 3.08 -1.76 -9.21
N GLU A 89 4.26 -1.15 -9.14
CA GLU A 89 5.50 -1.83 -8.78
C GLU A 89 5.70 -1.75 -7.26
N LEU A 90 5.90 -2.90 -6.61
CA LEU A 90 6.18 -2.96 -5.17
C LEU A 90 7.70 -2.91 -4.95
N VAL A 91 8.18 -1.86 -4.29
CA VAL A 91 9.60 -1.65 -4.00
C VAL A 91 9.82 -1.65 -2.50
N GLU A 92 10.62 -2.60 -2.01
CA GLU A 92 11.03 -2.58 -0.61
C GLU A 92 12.13 -1.53 -0.39
N VAL A 93 11.89 -0.59 0.53
CA VAL A 93 12.85 0.46 0.88
C VAL A 93 13.21 0.35 2.36
N ALA A 94 14.41 -0.17 2.62
CA ALA A 94 15.00 -0.19 3.95
C ALA A 94 15.40 1.23 4.38
N GLY A 95 14.49 1.92 5.08
CA GLY A 95 14.69 3.30 5.50
C GLY A 95 13.38 4.07 5.79
N LEU A 96 12.25 3.54 5.32
CA LEU A 96 10.92 4.01 5.68
C LEU A 96 10.58 3.63 7.12
N ALA A 97 9.74 4.44 7.77
CA ALA A 97 9.25 4.11 9.10
C ALA A 97 8.52 2.74 9.08
N PRO A 98 8.54 1.99 10.20
CA PRO A 98 7.72 0.78 10.28
C PRO A 98 6.24 1.15 10.06
N ASP A 99 5.53 0.31 9.31
CA ASP A 99 4.14 0.53 8.90
C ASP A 99 3.93 1.73 7.94
N GLU A 100 5.01 2.30 7.38
CA GLU A 100 4.96 3.38 6.39
C GLU A 100 5.12 2.83 4.96
N VAL A 101 4.25 3.32 4.07
CA VAL A 101 4.18 2.98 2.66
C VAL A 101 4.06 4.27 1.85
N ASN A 102 4.95 4.44 0.89
CA ASN A 102 4.98 5.57 -0.03
C ASN A 102 4.37 5.14 -1.36
N LEU A 103 3.20 5.68 -1.70
CA LEU A 103 2.53 5.44 -2.97
C LEU A 103 2.89 6.56 -3.95
N VAL A 104 3.80 6.29 -4.86
CA VAL A 104 4.09 7.13 -6.03
C VAL A 104 3.04 6.87 -7.10
N VAL A 105 2.23 7.89 -7.38
CA VAL A 105 1.17 7.87 -8.38
C VAL A 105 1.74 8.22 -9.74
N GLY A 106 1.73 7.27 -10.67
CA GLY A 106 2.19 7.44 -12.05
C GLY A 106 1.09 7.91 -13.01
N GLU A 107 1.45 8.14 -14.27
CA GLU A 107 0.51 8.57 -15.33
C GLU A 107 -0.58 7.53 -15.62
N ASP A 108 -0.28 6.23 -15.47
CA ASP A 108 -1.23 5.13 -15.63
C ASP A 108 -2.15 4.93 -14.41
N PHE A 109 -2.08 5.81 -13.41
CA PHE A 109 -2.97 5.73 -12.26
C PHE A 109 -4.43 5.91 -12.65
N GLY A 110 -5.18 4.81 -12.62
CA GLY A 110 -6.61 4.78 -12.93
C GLY A 110 -7.53 5.13 -11.76
N GLY A 111 -7.00 5.39 -10.56
CA GLY A 111 -7.77 5.60 -9.34
C GLY A 111 -7.71 4.43 -8.37
N LEU A 112 -8.63 4.38 -7.41
CA LEU A 112 -8.85 3.22 -6.56
C LEU A 112 -10.03 2.38 -7.09
N ARG A 113 -9.93 1.07 -6.93
CA ARG A 113 -10.95 0.05 -7.20
C ARG A 113 -11.97 0.01 -6.06
N THR A 114 -12.49 1.17 -5.66
CA THR A 114 -13.58 1.25 -4.68
C THR A 114 -14.94 1.03 -5.32
#